data_AF-A0A8H3D9R2-F1
#
_entry.id   AF-A0A8H3D9R2-F1
#
_cell.length_a   1.000
_cell.length_b   1.000
_cell.length_c   1.000
_cell.angle_alpha   90.00
_cell.angle_beta   90.00
_cell.angle_gamma   90.00
#
_symmetry.space_group_name_H-M   'P 1'
#
loop_
_entity.id
_entity.type
_entity.pdbx_description
1 polymer ?
#
loop_
_entity_poly.entity_id
_entity_poly.type
_entity_poly.pdbx_seq_one_letter_code
_entity_poly.pdbx_strand_id
1 'polypeptide(L)'
;MSNSDRPGPHPTPGCASLGVTPLHYLSSTTTTTTTTPQTITMPKRGWVWVGPNYIDSDEERPAKKKPATRGKKGKAIVPKWTTDAHPGWSDNKPTGEWGKRCVETWCLLAPYDSTITEEQWKKYYLERSALDRVNTIRGGSSASIESVDLGQPTWRILQDSADAIAAAIMGSAQLQDVNHKKQITHVLLGSFYFMRLDGVDEGNGPPEPRHLEVYSRLYSPFGLGTSVDFHYEYHYRRRLERQDDERFASLTAKLRTPADCGVEPPSRSNEDSDGENESGGPANAYIIFNGQEDGEGGLNTHFIEEAALKLFEKLLFGTEGWLSPRKMVDILLASGGVLQFHERDTEAAVSLLSKFQYFPGENTGKRALAPELKRVSYNSTNVIPKLLFHCSASSSISLGRTQENAPSLRS
;
A
#
# COMPACT_ATOMS: atom_id res chain seq x y z
N MET A 1 21.24 -20.21 59.34
CA MET A 1 22.15 -19.62 60.36
C MET A 1 22.41 -18.19 59.89
N SER A 2 21.55 -17.22 60.24
CA SER A 2 21.63 -16.31 61.42
C SER A 2 22.95 -15.51 61.38
N ASN A 3 23.05 -14.17 61.27
CA ASN A 3 22.41 -13.04 61.97
C ASN A 3 22.61 -11.76 61.10
N SER A 4 21.61 -10.91 60.85
CA SER A 4 21.20 -9.73 61.63
C SER A 4 22.34 -8.75 61.99
N ASP A 5 22.30 -7.52 61.47
CA ASP A 5 22.28 -6.30 62.29
C ASP A 5 22.01 -5.02 61.46
N ARG A 6 20.98 -4.27 61.88
CA ARG A 6 20.74 -2.85 61.62
C ARG A 6 21.07 -2.09 62.90
N PRO A 7 21.53 -0.84 62.81
CA PRO A 7 20.73 0.30 63.31
C PRO A 7 20.78 1.48 62.31
N GLY A 8 19.84 2.40 62.14
CA GLY A 8 19.12 3.27 63.09
C GLY A 8 19.25 4.74 62.58
N PRO A 9 18.31 5.68 62.84
CA PRO A 9 18.00 6.79 61.91
C PRO A 9 18.31 8.24 62.41
N HIS A 10 18.19 9.20 61.46
CA HIS A 10 17.92 10.66 61.60
C HIS A 10 19.04 11.60 62.13
N PRO A 11 19.14 12.90 61.72
CA PRO A 11 18.02 13.88 61.70
C PRO A 11 17.95 14.91 60.54
N THR A 12 16.76 15.52 60.42
CA THR A 12 16.46 16.79 59.75
C THR A 12 16.92 18.00 60.58
N PRO A 13 17.20 19.14 59.93
CA PRO A 13 16.41 20.38 60.15
C PRO A 13 16.21 21.14 58.82
N GLY A 14 15.33 22.13 58.63
CA GLY A 14 14.41 22.86 59.48
C GLY A 14 13.82 24.01 58.63
N CYS A 15 12.60 24.41 58.95
CA CYS A 15 11.88 25.53 58.35
C CYS A 15 12.67 26.85 58.34
N ALA A 16 12.53 27.64 57.28
CA ALA A 16 12.51 29.09 57.38
C ALA A 16 11.52 29.66 56.36
N SER A 17 10.50 30.31 56.93
CA SER A 17 9.42 31.02 56.28
C SER A 17 9.72 32.53 56.21
N LEU A 18 8.99 33.20 55.32
CA LEU A 18 8.64 34.64 55.28
C LEU A 18 9.59 35.58 54.52
N GLY A 19 8.97 36.27 53.55
CA GLY A 19 9.52 37.39 52.82
C GLY A 19 8.49 37.98 51.84
N VAL A 20 7.34 38.42 52.36
CA VAL A 20 6.36 39.25 51.63
C VAL A 20 6.79 40.70 51.78
N THR A 21 6.95 41.42 50.67
CA THR A 21 6.81 42.89 50.60
C THR A 21 6.48 43.36 49.18
N PRO A 22 5.85 44.54 49.01
CA PRO A 22 4.79 44.75 48.04
C PRO A 22 5.08 45.78 46.93
N LEU A 23 4.20 45.76 45.91
CA LEU A 23 3.68 46.86 45.07
C LEU A 23 4.64 47.97 44.60
N HIS A 24 4.79 48.06 43.27
CA HIS A 24 4.77 49.37 42.59
C HIS A 24 3.79 49.35 41.41
N TYR A 25 2.73 50.14 41.61
CA TYR A 25 1.77 50.61 40.63
C TYR A 25 2.48 51.60 39.69
N LEU A 26 2.41 51.37 38.38
CA LEU A 26 2.62 52.42 37.39
C LEU A 26 1.46 52.38 36.40
N SER A 27 0.57 53.37 36.57
CA SER A 27 -0.43 53.78 35.59
C SER A 27 0.27 54.28 34.33
N SER A 28 -0.14 53.78 33.18
CA SER A 28 0.07 54.44 31.90
C SER A 28 -1.26 54.50 31.16
N THR A 29 -1.59 55.73 30.81
CA THR A 29 -2.83 56.21 30.20
C THR A 29 -3.04 55.71 28.77
N THR A 30 -4.33 55.60 28.48
CA THR A 30 -5.03 55.28 27.23
C THR A 30 -4.57 56.08 26.00
N THR A 31 -4.44 55.38 24.86
CA THR A 31 -4.76 55.95 23.55
C THR A 31 -5.71 54.99 22.83
N THR A 32 -6.98 55.38 22.77
CA THR A 32 -8.06 54.64 22.13
C THR A 32 -8.05 54.97 20.65
N THR A 33 -7.52 54.08 19.80
CA THR A 33 -7.75 54.13 18.36
C THR A 33 -8.91 53.19 18.05
N THR A 34 -10.08 53.79 17.77
CA THR A 34 -11.29 53.10 17.35
C THR A 34 -11.08 52.48 15.97
N THR A 35 -10.60 51.25 15.92
CA THR A 35 -10.64 50.42 14.71
C THR A 35 -11.93 49.61 14.75
N THR A 36 -12.79 49.89 13.78
CA THR A 36 -14.03 49.18 13.49
C THR A 36 -13.83 47.67 13.58
N PRO A 37 -14.68 46.90 14.29
CA PRO A 37 -14.59 45.45 14.30
C PRO A 37 -14.86 44.96 12.88
N GLN A 38 -13.81 44.59 12.16
CA GLN A 38 -13.95 43.79 10.96
C GLN A 38 -14.51 42.45 11.42
N THR A 39 -15.76 42.20 11.09
CA THR A 39 -16.36 40.88 11.14
C THR A 39 -15.55 39.99 10.20
N ILE A 40 -14.52 39.33 10.73
CA ILE A 40 -13.84 38.24 10.04
C ILE A 40 -14.88 37.12 10.02
N THR A 41 -15.68 37.10 8.97
CA THR A 41 -16.45 35.92 8.58
C THR A 41 -15.44 34.83 8.26
N MET A 42 -15.17 33.99 9.26
CA MET A 42 -14.44 32.74 9.11
C MET A 42 -15.04 31.98 7.92
N PRO A 43 -14.24 31.51 6.95
CA PRO A 43 -14.75 30.56 5.98
C PRO A 43 -15.22 29.35 6.79
N LYS A 44 -16.52 29.04 6.70
CA LYS A 44 -17.08 27.81 7.26
C LYS A 44 -16.32 26.66 6.62
N ARG A 45 -15.38 26.05 7.36
CA ARG A 45 -14.67 24.84 6.94
C ARG A 45 -15.72 23.76 6.73
N GLY A 46 -16.07 23.52 5.48
CA GLY A 46 -16.94 22.43 5.09
C GLY A 46 -16.12 21.16 5.14
N TRP A 47 -16.18 20.45 6.26
CA TRP A 47 -15.65 19.09 6.34
C TRP A 47 -16.43 18.23 5.36
N VAL A 48 -15.76 17.71 4.33
CA VAL A 48 -16.33 16.66 3.49
C VAL A 48 -16.03 15.35 4.21
N TRP A 49 -17.01 14.88 4.98
CA TRP A 49 -16.98 13.52 5.49
C TRP A 49 -17.10 12.57 4.29
N VAL A 50 -15.98 11.98 3.89
CA VAL A 50 -15.93 10.93 2.88
C VAL A 50 -16.10 9.63 3.65
N GLY A 51 -17.35 9.28 3.99
CA GLY A 51 -17.61 8.04 4.71
C GLY A 51 -17.08 6.81 3.95
N PRO A 52 -17.02 5.63 4.58
CA PRO A 52 -16.58 4.38 3.94
C PRO A 52 -17.42 4.00 2.68
N ASN A 53 -18.53 4.70 2.48
CA ASN A 53 -19.37 4.68 1.30
C ASN A 53 -19.19 5.94 0.42
N TYR A 54 -17.98 6.47 0.21
CA TYR A 54 -17.81 7.37 -0.94
C TYR A 54 -18.17 6.56 -2.17
N ILE A 55 -19.36 6.87 -2.67
CA ILE A 55 -19.96 6.29 -3.85
C ILE A 55 -19.04 6.66 -5.01
N ASP A 56 -18.03 5.83 -5.25
CA ASP A 56 -17.54 5.49 -6.58
C ASP A 56 -18.69 4.76 -7.26
N SER A 57 -19.70 5.53 -7.67
CA SER A 57 -20.67 4.99 -8.58
C SER A 57 -19.90 4.74 -9.87
N ASP A 58 -19.70 3.47 -10.20
CA ASP A 58 -19.57 3.00 -11.57
C ASP A 58 -20.85 3.35 -12.41
N GLU A 59 -21.72 4.25 -11.94
CA GLU A 59 -22.77 4.92 -12.73
C GLU A 59 -22.20 6.20 -13.33
N GLU A 60 -22.42 6.38 -14.63
CA GLU A 60 -22.20 7.65 -15.33
C GLU A 60 -22.85 8.80 -14.54
N ARG A 61 -22.04 9.65 -13.91
CA ARG A 61 -22.54 10.92 -13.35
C ARG A 61 -23.13 11.77 -14.48
N PRO A 62 -24.30 12.39 -14.30
CA PRO A 62 -24.81 13.38 -15.23
C PRO A 62 -23.80 14.55 -15.32
N ALA A 63 -23.45 14.92 -16.55
CA ALA A 63 -22.43 15.89 -16.86
C ALA A 63 -22.71 17.26 -16.21
N LYS A 64 -22.03 17.60 -15.10
CA LYS A 64 -21.93 18.99 -14.63
C LYS A 64 -20.55 19.38 -14.09
N LYS A 65 -20.12 20.52 -14.66
CA LYS A 65 -18.95 21.39 -14.45
C LYS A 65 -17.57 20.79 -14.73
N LYS A 66 -17.01 21.25 -15.87
CA LYS A 66 -15.63 21.01 -16.31
C LYS A 66 -14.65 21.51 -15.24
N PRO A 67 -13.75 20.66 -14.70
CA PRO A 67 -12.59 21.16 -13.99
C PRO A 67 -11.69 21.94 -14.95
N ALA A 68 -10.99 22.94 -14.42
CA ALA A 68 -10.01 23.75 -15.12
C ALA A 68 -9.02 22.86 -15.91
N THR A 69 -8.62 23.34 -17.08
CA THR A 69 -7.72 22.72 -18.07
C THR A 69 -6.57 21.92 -17.44
N ARG A 70 -6.81 20.64 -17.18
CA ARG A 70 -5.80 19.63 -16.86
C ARG A 70 -5.44 18.89 -18.16
N GLY A 71 -4.18 18.48 -18.27
CA GLY A 71 -3.48 18.08 -19.50
C GLY A 71 -4.19 17.07 -20.41
N LYS A 72 -3.65 16.89 -21.63
CA LYS A 72 -4.16 15.94 -22.62
C LYS A 72 -4.36 14.57 -21.97
N LYS A 73 -5.57 14.01 -22.06
CA LYS A 73 -5.85 12.64 -21.62
C LYS A 73 -4.95 11.67 -22.39
N GLY A 74 -4.05 11.00 -21.67
CA GLY A 74 -3.24 9.92 -22.25
C GLY A 74 -4.11 8.77 -22.75
N LYS A 75 -3.55 7.94 -23.61
CA LYS A 75 -4.17 6.68 -24.06
C LYS A 75 -3.34 5.53 -23.52
N ALA A 76 -4.02 4.48 -23.07
CA ALA A 76 -3.36 3.25 -22.67
C ALA A 76 -2.54 2.66 -23.83
N ILE A 77 -1.32 2.26 -23.53
CA ILE A 77 -0.44 1.53 -24.43
C ILE A 77 -0.64 0.04 -24.15
N VAL A 78 -0.84 -0.75 -25.20
CA VAL A 78 -1.00 -2.20 -25.05
C VAL A 78 0.32 -2.79 -24.51
N PRO A 79 0.29 -3.55 -23.39
CA PRO A 79 1.45 -4.26 -22.88
C PRO A 79 2.17 -5.07 -23.94
N LYS A 80 3.51 -4.99 -23.95
CA LYS A 80 4.36 -5.86 -24.76
C LYS A 80 5.30 -6.63 -23.85
N TRP A 81 4.86 -7.80 -23.41
CA TRP A 81 5.65 -8.71 -22.57
C TRP A 81 6.61 -9.61 -23.37
N THR A 82 6.85 -9.29 -24.64
CA THR A 82 7.63 -10.14 -25.54
C THR A 82 9.13 -10.02 -25.29
N THR A 83 9.85 -11.11 -25.57
CA THR A 83 11.32 -11.18 -25.49
C THR A 83 12.03 -10.10 -26.32
N ASP A 84 11.43 -9.67 -27.42
CA ASP A 84 11.99 -8.64 -28.30
C ASP A 84 12.02 -7.26 -27.65
N ALA A 85 11.07 -6.97 -26.75
CA ALA A 85 11.03 -5.70 -26.02
C ALA A 85 11.93 -5.72 -24.77
N HIS A 86 12.17 -6.92 -24.21
CA HIS A 86 12.90 -7.12 -22.98
C HIS A 86 13.87 -8.31 -23.09
N PRO A 87 15.13 -8.06 -23.50
CA PRO A 87 16.16 -9.10 -23.53
C PRO A 87 16.31 -9.74 -22.14
N GLY A 88 16.25 -11.07 -22.08
CA GLY A 88 16.29 -11.83 -20.83
C GLY A 88 14.93 -12.27 -20.29
N TRP A 89 13.82 -11.77 -20.84
CA TRP A 89 12.51 -12.33 -20.54
C TRP A 89 12.21 -13.58 -21.36
N SER A 90 11.36 -14.45 -20.84
CA SER A 90 10.92 -15.66 -21.49
C SER A 90 9.46 -15.95 -21.18
N ASP A 91 8.75 -16.54 -22.15
CA ASP A 91 7.44 -17.14 -21.91
C ASP A 91 7.56 -18.55 -21.29
N ASN A 92 8.77 -19.14 -21.34
CA ASN A 92 9.02 -20.45 -20.77
C ASN A 92 9.23 -20.34 -19.27
N LYS A 93 8.55 -21.20 -18.52
CA LYS A 93 8.74 -21.31 -17.08
C LYS A 93 10.20 -21.64 -16.74
N PRO A 94 10.74 -21.11 -15.62
CA PRO A 94 12.05 -21.52 -15.13
C PRO A 94 12.10 -23.04 -14.91
N THR A 95 13.20 -23.66 -15.32
CA THR A 95 13.40 -25.11 -15.27
C THR A 95 14.07 -25.58 -13.97
N GLY A 96 14.72 -24.66 -13.25
CA GLY A 96 15.34 -24.95 -11.97
C GLY A 96 14.31 -25.22 -10.86
N GLU A 97 14.76 -25.88 -9.80
CA GLU A 97 13.90 -26.38 -8.72
C GLU A 97 13.16 -25.24 -8.02
N TRP A 98 13.87 -24.19 -7.63
CA TRP A 98 13.30 -23.09 -6.86
C TRP A 98 12.45 -22.18 -7.75
N GLY A 99 12.91 -21.84 -8.95
CA GLY A 99 12.11 -21.06 -9.89
C GLY A 99 10.77 -21.75 -10.18
N LYS A 100 10.79 -23.06 -10.46
CA LYS A 100 9.57 -23.84 -10.68
C LYS A 100 8.66 -23.85 -9.44
N ARG A 101 9.22 -24.08 -8.24
CA ARG A 101 8.46 -24.02 -6.98
C ARG A 101 7.79 -22.67 -6.77
N CYS A 102 8.47 -21.57 -7.05
CA CYS A 102 7.90 -20.22 -6.93
C CYS A 102 6.71 -20.03 -7.88
N VAL A 103 6.89 -20.38 -9.16
CA VAL A 103 5.82 -20.27 -10.17
C VAL A 103 4.62 -21.13 -9.81
N GLU A 104 4.82 -22.35 -9.33
CA GLU A 104 3.73 -23.26 -8.97
C GLU A 104 3.02 -22.86 -7.66
N THR A 105 3.77 -22.34 -6.68
CA THR A 105 3.22 -21.98 -5.36
C THR A 105 2.37 -20.72 -5.42
N TRP A 106 2.81 -19.70 -6.17
CA TRP A 106 2.15 -18.40 -6.25
C TRP A 106 1.53 -18.11 -7.63
N CYS A 107 1.49 -19.10 -8.52
CA CYS A 107 0.90 -18.98 -9.86
C CYS A 107 1.48 -17.83 -10.69
N LEU A 108 2.78 -17.54 -10.55
CA LEU A 108 3.43 -16.44 -11.27
C LEU A 108 3.25 -16.59 -12.79
N LEU A 109 2.98 -15.48 -13.47
CA LEU A 109 2.70 -15.44 -14.90
C LEU A 109 3.95 -15.13 -15.72
N ALA A 110 3.91 -15.48 -17.01
CA ALA A 110 4.87 -14.95 -17.97
C ALA A 110 4.65 -13.43 -18.14
N PRO A 111 5.71 -12.63 -18.31
CA PRO A 111 7.08 -13.07 -18.60
C PRO A 111 7.84 -13.53 -17.34
N TYR A 112 8.76 -14.48 -17.54
CA TYR A 112 9.73 -14.91 -16.55
C TYR A 112 11.09 -14.30 -16.88
N ASP A 113 11.74 -13.70 -15.90
CA ASP A 113 13.10 -13.18 -16.07
C ASP A 113 14.11 -14.34 -15.96
N SER A 114 14.70 -14.71 -17.09
CA SER A 114 15.68 -15.81 -17.20
C SER A 114 17.04 -15.47 -16.60
N THR A 115 17.28 -14.20 -16.23
CA THR A 115 18.52 -13.77 -15.57
C THR A 115 18.53 -14.05 -14.07
N ILE A 116 17.36 -14.36 -13.49
CA ILE A 116 17.24 -14.69 -12.06
C ILE A 116 17.85 -16.06 -11.80
N THR A 117 18.82 -16.10 -10.89
CA THR A 117 19.51 -17.35 -10.53
C THR A 117 18.66 -18.21 -9.61
N GLU A 118 18.93 -19.51 -9.57
CA GLU A 118 18.27 -20.43 -8.63
C GLU A 118 18.49 -20.04 -7.16
N GLU A 119 19.63 -19.44 -6.84
CA GLU A 119 19.89 -18.91 -5.49
C GLU A 119 18.98 -17.72 -5.16
N GLN A 120 18.75 -16.83 -6.11
CA GLN A 120 17.81 -15.71 -5.95
C GLN A 120 16.38 -16.23 -5.84
N TRP A 121 15.96 -17.20 -6.66
CA TRP A 121 14.65 -17.85 -6.53
C TRP A 121 14.47 -18.53 -5.19
N LYS A 122 15.51 -19.17 -4.65
CA LYS A 122 15.48 -19.76 -3.30
C LYS A 122 15.27 -18.68 -2.23
N LYS A 123 15.97 -17.56 -2.30
CA LYS A 123 15.79 -16.44 -1.36
C LYS A 123 14.37 -15.87 -1.44
N TYR A 124 13.89 -15.62 -2.65
CA TYR A 124 12.52 -15.19 -2.94
C TYR A 124 11.50 -16.15 -2.32
N TYR A 125 11.69 -17.46 -2.54
CA TYR A 125 10.81 -18.49 -2.01
C TYR A 125 10.74 -18.46 -0.49
N LEU A 126 11.89 -18.44 0.17
CA LEU A 126 11.98 -18.47 1.63
C LEU A 126 11.35 -17.23 2.27
N GLU A 127 11.62 -16.05 1.71
CA GLU A 127 11.07 -14.78 2.18
C GLU A 127 9.54 -14.73 2.04
N ARG A 128 9.02 -14.99 0.83
CA ARG A 128 7.57 -14.96 0.58
C ARG A 128 6.84 -16.05 1.37
N SER A 129 7.45 -17.24 1.53
CA SER A 129 6.91 -18.30 2.39
C SER A 129 6.85 -17.91 3.86
N ALA A 130 7.80 -17.11 4.36
CA ALA A 130 7.77 -16.61 5.74
C ALA A 130 6.61 -15.62 5.93
N LEU A 131 6.41 -14.72 4.96
CA LEU A 131 5.28 -13.77 4.97
C LEU A 131 3.92 -14.48 4.85
N ASP A 132 3.81 -15.52 4.02
CA ASP A 132 2.60 -16.35 3.91
C ASP A 132 2.20 -16.94 5.26
N ARG A 133 3.17 -17.35 6.10
CA ARG A 133 2.87 -17.97 7.41
C ARG A 133 2.20 -17.00 8.38
N VAL A 134 2.52 -15.71 8.33
CA VAL A 134 1.97 -14.71 9.27
C VAL A 134 0.78 -13.94 8.70
N ASN A 135 0.61 -13.93 7.38
CA ASN A 135 -0.50 -13.27 6.68
C ASN A 135 -1.62 -14.25 6.26
N THR A 136 -1.57 -15.52 6.67
CA THR A 136 -2.65 -16.48 6.44
C THR A 136 -3.25 -17.01 7.74
N ILE A 137 -4.58 -17.14 7.76
CA ILE A 137 -5.36 -17.60 8.92
C ILE A 137 -5.21 -19.13 9.14
N ARG A 138 -4.29 -19.83 8.45
CA ARG A 138 -4.24 -21.29 8.51
C ARG A 138 -3.84 -21.82 9.90
N GLY A 139 -4.80 -22.47 10.56
CA GLY A 139 -4.55 -23.61 11.44
C GLY A 139 -3.95 -23.28 12.82
N GLY A 140 -4.39 -22.20 13.47
CA GLY A 140 -4.15 -21.94 14.90
C GLY A 140 -2.68 -21.76 15.31
N SER A 141 -1.77 -21.67 14.34
CA SER A 141 -0.30 -21.61 14.57
C SER A 141 0.34 -20.34 14.02
N SER A 142 -0.40 -19.51 13.28
CA SER A 142 0.13 -18.22 12.82
C SER A 142 -0.02 -17.19 13.93
N ALA A 143 1.10 -16.59 14.34
CA ALA A 143 1.08 -15.32 15.04
C ALA A 143 0.69 -14.27 13.99
N SER A 144 -0.61 -14.07 13.81
CA SER A 144 -1.14 -13.01 12.97
C SER A 144 -0.50 -11.69 13.36
N ILE A 145 -0.20 -10.85 12.36
CA ILE A 145 0.19 -9.46 12.64
C ILE A 145 -1.08 -8.77 13.14
N GLU A 146 -1.25 -8.74 14.46
CA GLU A 146 -2.35 -8.06 15.14
C GLU A 146 -1.79 -6.87 15.91
N SER A 147 -2.28 -5.67 15.61
CA SER A 147 -2.09 -4.54 16.51
C SER A 147 -3.22 -4.57 17.52
N VAL A 148 -2.94 -5.11 18.71
CA VAL A 148 -3.92 -5.26 19.79
C VAL A 148 -4.57 -3.91 20.14
N ASP A 149 -3.78 -2.84 20.10
CA ASP A 149 -4.21 -1.49 20.49
C ASP A 149 -4.90 -0.72 19.36
N LEU A 150 -4.94 -1.26 18.14
CA LEU A 150 -5.64 -0.65 17.00
C LEU A 150 -7.14 -0.94 17.02
N GLY A 151 -7.57 -2.04 17.63
CA GLY A 151 -8.99 -2.41 17.74
C GLY A 151 -9.68 -2.72 16.40
N GLN A 152 -8.92 -2.92 15.31
CA GLN A 152 -9.45 -3.20 13.96
C GLN A 152 -9.03 -4.59 13.45
N PRO A 153 -9.87 -5.29 12.66
CA PRO A 153 -9.55 -6.61 12.15
C PRO A 153 -8.51 -6.56 11.02
N THR A 154 -7.22 -6.64 11.35
CA THR A 154 -6.10 -6.54 10.40
C THR A 154 -6.24 -7.45 9.18
N TRP A 155 -6.72 -8.68 9.36
CA TRP A 155 -6.92 -9.61 8.24
C TRP A 155 -7.91 -9.09 7.20
N ARG A 156 -8.94 -8.37 7.65
CA ARG A 156 -9.97 -7.82 6.77
C ARG A 156 -9.40 -6.65 5.99
N ILE A 157 -8.59 -5.83 6.66
CA ILE A 157 -7.86 -4.72 6.04
C ILE A 157 -6.89 -5.25 4.97
N LEU A 158 -6.14 -6.33 5.27
CA LEU A 158 -5.28 -6.99 4.29
C LEU A 158 -6.08 -7.46 3.06
N GLN A 159 -7.24 -8.07 3.29
CA GLN A 159 -8.13 -8.53 2.21
C GLN A 159 -8.71 -7.36 1.40
N ASP A 160 -9.19 -6.31 2.06
CA ASP A 160 -9.76 -5.13 1.41
C ASP A 160 -8.69 -4.41 0.55
N SER A 161 -7.44 -4.33 1.04
CA SER A 161 -6.28 -3.88 0.27
C SER A 161 -6.02 -4.75 -0.97
N ALA A 162 -5.96 -6.07 -0.81
CA ALA A 162 -5.74 -7.00 -1.92
C ALA A 162 -6.86 -6.91 -2.97
N ASP A 163 -8.12 -6.81 -2.53
CA ASP A 163 -9.28 -6.62 -3.38
C ASP A 163 -9.22 -5.28 -4.12
N ALA A 164 -8.78 -4.20 -3.47
CA ALA A 164 -8.61 -2.90 -4.12
C ALA A 164 -7.50 -2.92 -5.20
N ILE A 165 -6.37 -3.59 -4.95
CA ILE A 165 -5.29 -3.79 -5.94
C ILE A 165 -5.81 -4.60 -7.14
N ALA A 166 -6.51 -5.69 -6.88
CA ALA A 166 -7.10 -6.55 -7.90
C ALA A 166 -8.18 -5.81 -8.71
N ALA A 167 -9.02 -5.00 -8.04
CA ALA A 167 -10.05 -4.19 -8.68
C ALA A 167 -9.42 -3.17 -9.62
N ALA A 168 -8.35 -2.50 -9.19
CA ALA A 168 -7.61 -1.58 -10.03
C ALA A 168 -7.20 -2.25 -11.35
N ILE A 169 -6.60 -3.44 -11.32
CA ILE A 169 -6.27 -4.17 -12.55
C ILE A 169 -7.52 -4.49 -13.35
N MET A 170 -8.59 -5.02 -12.75
CA MET A 170 -9.85 -5.31 -13.45
C MET A 170 -10.50 -4.08 -14.10
N GLY A 171 -10.26 -2.88 -13.55
CA GLY A 171 -10.72 -1.60 -14.06
C GLY A 171 -9.79 -0.92 -15.07
N SER A 172 -8.63 -1.51 -15.40
CA SER A 172 -7.69 -0.93 -16.37
C SER A 172 -8.24 -0.95 -17.80
N ALA A 173 -7.66 -0.13 -18.70
CA ALA A 173 -8.05 -0.09 -20.09
C ALA A 173 -7.86 -1.47 -20.74
N GLN A 174 -8.73 -1.82 -21.70
CA GLN A 174 -8.82 -3.17 -22.25
C GLN A 174 -7.46 -3.71 -22.73
N LEU A 175 -6.93 -4.69 -21.99
CA LEU A 175 -6.19 -5.80 -22.59
C LEU A 175 -7.13 -6.50 -23.57
N GLN A 176 -6.65 -6.77 -24.79
CA GLN A 176 -7.42 -7.54 -25.77
C GLN A 176 -7.76 -8.94 -25.24
N ASP A 177 -6.92 -9.48 -24.35
CA ASP A 177 -7.15 -10.73 -23.65
C ASP A 177 -7.72 -10.51 -22.24
N VAL A 178 -9.04 -10.69 -22.12
CA VAL A 178 -9.78 -10.63 -20.86
C VAL A 178 -9.35 -11.75 -19.90
N ASN A 179 -8.95 -12.92 -20.40
CA ASN A 179 -8.54 -14.03 -19.55
C ASN A 179 -7.19 -13.76 -18.91
N HIS A 180 -6.24 -13.20 -19.66
CA HIS A 180 -4.96 -12.79 -19.10
C HIS A 180 -5.15 -11.72 -18.00
N LYS A 181 -6.04 -10.75 -18.21
CA LYS A 181 -6.39 -9.76 -17.18
C LYS A 181 -6.91 -10.40 -15.88
N LYS A 182 -7.77 -11.42 -16.01
CA LYS A 182 -8.27 -12.20 -14.86
C LYS A 182 -7.15 -12.99 -14.16
N GLN A 183 -6.23 -13.57 -14.92
CA GLN A 183 -5.08 -14.29 -14.35
C GLN A 183 -4.20 -13.34 -13.52
N ILE A 184 -3.86 -12.16 -14.05
CA ILE A 184 -3.08 -11.13 -13.32
C ILE A 184 -3.81 -10.76 -12.02
N THR A 185 -5.12 -10.51 -12.12
CA THR A 185 -5.98 -10.19 -10.97
C THR A 185 -5.94 -11.28 -9.91
N HIS A 186 -6.05 -12.56 -10.31
CA HIS A 186 -6.03 -13.70 -9.41
C HIS A 186 -4.70 -13.83 -8.67
N VAL A 187 -3.58 -13.62 -9.36
CA VAL A 187 -2.25 -13.66 -8.72
C VAL A 187 -2.07 -12.51 -7.73
N LEU A 188 -2.57 -11.32 -8.06
CA LEU A 188 -2.46 -10.15 -7.19
C LEU A 188 -3.22 -10.28 -5.87
N LEU A 189 -4.37 -10.98 -5.86
CA LEU A 189 -5.12 -11.28 -4.63
C LEU A 189 -4.28 -12.03 -3.58
N GLY A 190 -3.26 -12.78 -4.01
CA GLY A 190 -2.33 -13.50 -3.14
C GLY A 190 -0.90 -12.95 -3.12
N SER A 191 -0.69 -11.71 -3.56
CA SER A 191 0.66 -11.12 -3.69
C SER A 191 0.93 -9.95 -2.75
N PHE A 192 -0.02 -9.63 -1.88
CA PHE A 192 0.06 -8.54 -0.90
C PHE A 192 0.24 -9.06 0.53
N TYR A 193 1.15 -8.46 1.29
CA TYR A 193 1.52 -8.89 2.63
C TYR A 193 1.77 -7.71 3.58
N PHE A 194 1.33 -7.82 4.83
CA PHE A 194 1.90 -7.01 5.91
C PHE A 194 3.22 -7.63 6.39
N MET A 195 4.20 -6.77 6.63
CA MET A 195 5.49 -7.11 7.24
C MET A 195 5.50 -6.74 8.71
N ARG A 196 4.92 -5.58 9.05
CA ARG A 196 4.73 -5.07 10.40
C ARG A 196 3.54 -4.11 10.41
N LEU A 197 2.77 -4.12 11.48
CA LEU A 197 1.65 -3.21 11.67
C LEU A 197 1.60 -2.85 13.15
N ASP A 198 1.74 -1.56 13.43
CA ASP A 198 1.55 -0.99 14.74
C ASP A 198 0.50 0.13 14.64
N GLY A 199 -0.23 0.34 15.71
CA GLY A 199 -1.19 1.43 15.77
C GLY A 199 -1.89 1.49 17.10
N VAL A 200 -2.40 2.66 17.43
CA VAL A 200 -3.13 2.92 18.67
C VAL A 200 -4.38 3.72 18.35
N ASP A 201 -5.49 3.35 18.96
CA ASP A 201 -6.73 4.13 18.92
C ASP A 201 -6.68 5.35 19.88
N GLU A 202 -7.61 6.29 19.73
CA GLU A 202 -7.78 7.40 20.69
C GLU A 202 -8.52 6.99 21.98
N GLY A 203 -9.03 5.75 22.08
CA GLY A 203 -9.81 5.23 23.21
C GLY A 203 -11.16 5.91 23.49
N ASN A 204 -11.54 6.96 22.75
CA ASN A 204 -12.67 7.85 23.07
C ASN A 204 -13.80 7.86 22.03
N GLY A 205 -13.88 6.89 21.12
CA GLY A 205 -14.87 6.87 20.03
C GLY A 205 -14.86 5.58 19.20
N PRO A 206 -15.52 5.55 18.02
CA PRO A 206 -15.31 4.50 17.03
C PRO A 206 -13.81 4.28 16.78
N PRO A 207 -13.37 3.11 16.28
CA PRO A 207 -11.95 2.77 16.13
C PRO A 207 -11.32 3.58 15.00
N GLU A 208 -11.16 4.88 15.21
CA GLU A 208 -10.35 5.80 14.44
C GLU A 208 -8.93 5.70 15.02
N PRO A 209 -7.94 5.30 14.23
CA PRO A 209 -6.58 5.22 14.73
C PRO A 209 -6.06 6.62 15.01
N ARG A 210 -5.46 6.82 16.18
CA ARG A 210 -4.68 8.02 16.47
C ARG A 210 -3.34 7.98 15.76
N HIS A 211 -2.72 6.81 15.74
CA HIS A 211 -1.44 6.58 15.09
C HIS A 211 -1.47 5.23 14.39
N LEU A 212 -0.90 5.17 13.19
CA LEU A 212 -0.64 3.94 12.45
C LEU A 212 0.78 3.97 11.93
N GLU A 213 1.42 2.81 11.98
CA GLU A 213 2.65 2.53 11.27
C GLU A 213 2.49 1.17 10.57
N VAL A 214 2.43 1.20 9.23
CA VAL A 214 2.22 0.01 8.40
C VAL A 214 3.43 -0.20 7.51
N TYR A 215 4.01 -1.40 7.60
CA TYR A 215 4.98 -1.89 6.65
C TYR A 215 4.37 -3.02 5.84
N SER A 216 4.36 -2.89 4.52
CA SER A 216 3.74 -3.88 3.64
C SER A 216 4.56 -4.10 2.38
N ARG A 217 4.29 -5.21 1.69
CA ARG A 217 4.97 -5.60 0.46
C ARG A 217 3.97 -6.10 -0.58
N LEU A 218 4.11 -5.59 -1.80
CA LEU A 218 3.41 -6.11 -2.99
C LEU A 218 4.43 -6.78 -3.91
N TYR A 219 4.22 -8.06 -4.20
CA TYR A 219 5.01 -8.78 -5.21
C TYR A 219 4.42 -8.59 -6.61
N SER A 220 5.30 -8.58 -7.62
CA SER A 220 4.87 -8.67 -9.02
C SER A 220 4.06 -9.96 -9.25
N PRO A 221 2.98 -9.91 -10.04
CA PRO A 221 2.24 -11.11 -10.45
C PRO A 221 2.99 -11.93 -11.52
N PHE A 222 4.09 -11.40 -12.05
CA PHE A 222 4.90 -12.03 -13.08
C PHE A 222 6.14 -12.69 -12.50
N GLY A 223 6.77 -13.56 -13.27
CA GLY A 223 8.04 -14.23 -12.95
C GLY A 223 9.26 -13.32 -12.96
N LEU A 224 9.11 -12.04 -12.61
CA LEU A 224 10.17 -11.03 -12.60
C LEU A 224 10.93 -10.98 -11.27
N GLY A 225 10.41 -11.65 -10.23
CA GLY A 225 11.02 -11.68 -8.90
C GLY A 225 11.11 -10.31 -8.21
N THR A 226 10.43 -9.29 -8.74
CA THR A 226 10.38 -7.94 -8.21
C THR A 226 9.27 -7.76 -7.19
N SER A 227 9.43 -6.75 -6.33
CA SER A 227 8.42 -6.34 -5.36
C SER A 227 8.55 -4.87 -5.00
N VAL A 228 7.57 -4.32 -4.29
CA VAL A 228 7.61 -2.96 -3.75
C VAL A 228 7.31 -3.04 -2.26
N ASP A 229 8.19 -2.46 -1.46
CA ASP A 229 7.96 -2.23 -0.03
C ASP A 229 7.27 -0.90 0.16
N PHE A 230 6.36 -0.82 1.13
CA PHE A 230 5.68 0.39 1.52
C PHE A 230 5.87 0.63 3.01
N HIS A 231 5.96 1.90 3.38
CA HIS A 231 5.87 2.37 4.76
C HIS A 231 4.85 3.50 4.82
N TYR A 232 3.70 3.21 5.43
CA TYR A 232 2.65 4.17 5.71
C TYR A 232 2.71 4.58 7.18
N GLU A 233 2.81 5.88 7.42
CA GLU A 233 2.64 6.42 8.76
C GLU A 233 1.51 7.44 8.77
N TYR A 234 0.69 7.34 9.80
CA TYR A 234 -0.45 8.18 10.04
C TYR A 234 -0.45 8.66 11.48
N HIS A 235 -0.77 9.93 11.68
CA HIS A 235 -1.09 10.49 12.97
C HIS A 235 -2.22 11.50 12.82
N TYR A 236 -3.23 11.38 13.66
CA TYR A 236 -4.26 12.39 13.78
C TYR A 236 -4.70 12.54 15.23
N ARG A 237 -4.58 13.74 15.76
CA ARG A 237 -5.05 14.09 17.09
C ARG A 237 -5.68 15.47 17.08
N ARG A 238 -6.96 15.53 17.44
CA ARG A 238 -7.69 16.78 17.59
C ARG A 238 -7.43 17.39 18.97
N ARG A 239 -6.83 18.58 19.04
CA ARG A 239 -6.63 19.31 20.32
C ARG A 239 -7.68 20.40 20.50
N LEU A 240 -8.78 20.03 21.18
CA LEU A 240 -9.90 20.94 21.46
C LEU A 240 -9.48 22.28 22.10
N GLU A 241 -8.45 22.28 22.93
CA GLU A 241 -7.99 23.46 23.68
C GLU A 241 -7.06 24.38 22.90
N ARG A 242 -6.36 23.88 21.87
CA ARG A 242 -5.32 24.63 21.14
C ARG A 242 -5.77 25.16 19.79
N GLN A 243 -6.97 24.82 19.33
CA GLN A 243 -7.50 25.16 18.00
C GLN A 243 -6.71 24.59 16.79
N ASP A 244 -5.62 23.85 17.05
CA ASP A 244 -4.77 23.21 16.04
C ASP A 244 -4.93 21.67 16.10
N ASP A 245 -4.91 21.04 14.92
CA ASP A 245 -5.08 19.60 14.76
C ASP A 245 -3.73 18.98 14.44
N GLU A 246 -3.15 18.19 15.35
CA GLU A 246 -1.89 17.48 15.07
C GLU A 246 -2.16 16.38 14.05
N ARG A 247 -1.86 16.66 12.79
CA ARG A 247 -2.16 15.76 11.68
C ARG A 247 -0.98 15.57 10.76
N PHE A 248 -0.78 14.31 10.41
CA PHE A 248 0.33 13.87 9.61
C PHE A 248 -0.01 12.55 8.91
N ALA A 249 0.29 12.46 7.62
CA ALA A 249 0.10 11.23 6.85
C ALA A 249 1.15 11.16 5.75
N SER A 250 1.88 10.06 5.67
CA SER A 250 2.91 9.89 4.64
C SER A 250 3.03 8.43 4.23
N LEU A 251 3.11 8.22 2.93
CA LEU A 251 3.37 6.92 2.32
C LEU A 251 4.67 7.00 1.54
N THR A 252 5.63 6.16 1.90
CA THR A 252 6.86 5.96 1.13
C THR A 252 6.86 4.56 0.51
N ALA A 253 7.57 4.40 -0.60
CA ALA A 253 7.68 3.13 -1.29
C ALA A 253 9.10 2.89 -1.80
N LYS A 254 9.60 1.65 -1.69
CA LYS A 254 10.93 1.23 -2.15
C LYS A 254 10.82 0.12 -3.18
N LEU A 255 11.43 0.35 -4.34
CA LEU A 255 11.51 -0.64 -5.42
C LEU A 255 12.49 -1.76 -5.01
N ARG A 256 12.11 -3.03 -5.25
CA ARG A 256 12.94 -4.20 -4.96
C ARG A 256 13.11 -5.10 -6.17
N THR A 257 14.32 -5.62 -6.27
CA THR A 257 14.75 -6.63 -7.22
C THR A 257 14.97 -7.97 -6.50
N PRO A 258 15.17 -9.07 -7.24
CA PRO A 258 15.52 -10.36 -6.63
C PRO A 258 16.79 -10.31 -5.76
N ALA A 259 17.70 -9.37 -6.01
CA ALA A 259 18.91 -9.17 -5.20
C ALA A 259 18.61 -8.65 -3.80
N ASP A 260 17.48 -7.96 -3.62
CA ASP A 260 17.08 -7.36 -2.34
C ASP A 260 16.39 -8.37 -1.41
N CYS A 261 16.10 -9.60 -1.86
CA CYS A 261 15.46 -10.61 -1.01
C CYS A 261 16.31 -10.90 0.25
N GLY A 262 15.70 -10.78 1.43
CA GLY A 262 16.36 -10.87 2.73
C GLY A 262 16.87 -9.53 3.28
N VAL A 263 16.78 -8.43 2.52
CA VAL A 263 17.08 -7.08 2.99
C VAL A 263 15.88 -6.52 3.77
N GLU A 264 16.15 -5.90 4.92
CA GLU A 264 15.14 -5.27 5.76
C GLU A 264 14.31 -4.21 4.98
N PRO A 265 13.02 -4.03 5.34
CA PRO A 265 12.19 -2.98 4.77
C PRO A 265 12.77 -1.58 4.98
N PRO A 266 12.39 -0.57 4.16
CA PRO A 266 12.79 0.80 4.42
C PRO A 266 12.27 1.26 5.78
N SER A 267 13.14 1.61 6.72
CA SER A 267 12.76 2.42 7.87
C SER A 267 12.70 3.89 7.46
N ARG A 268 11.90 4.68 8.17
CA ARG A 268 11.82 6.14 7.97
C ARG A 268 13.15 6.87 8.10
N SER A 269 14.05 6.31 8.88
CA SER A 269 15.34 6.90 9.23
C SER A 269 16.42 6.44 8.26
N ASN A 270 16.46 7.04 7.08
CA ASN A 270 17.72 7.27 6.37
C ASN A 270 17.95 8.76 6.09
N GLU A 271 17.17 9.65 6.70
CA GLU A 271 17.45 11.10 6.69
C GLU A 271 18.47 11.52 7.76
N ASP A 272 18.81 10.67 8.73
CA ASP A 272 19.84 10.95 9.75
C ASP A 272 21.18 10.24 9.50
N SER A 273 21.37 9.61 8.33
CA SER A 273 22.73 9.26 7.92
C SER A 273 23.38 10.48 7.28
N ASP A 274 23.79 11.41 8.15
CA ASP A 274 24.94 12.30 7.95
C ASP A 274 26.27 11.51 7.77
N GLY A 275 26.18 10.20 7.53
CA GLY A 275 27.27 9.34 7.11
C GLY A 275 27.25 9.20 5.60
N GLU A 276 28.24 9.83 4.98
CA GLU A 276 28.81 9.57 3.66
C GLU A 276 28.94 8.06 3.37
N ASN A 277 27.85 7.39 3.04
CA ASN A 277 27.89 6.14 2.30
C ASN A 277 27.24 6.38 0.95
N GLU A 278 28.03 7.06 0.13
CA GLU A 278 28.01 7.03 -1.32
C GLU A 278 28.10 5.59 -1.83
N SER A 279 27.02 4.81 -1.70
CA SER A 279 26.76 3.74 -2.65
C SER A 279 25.91 4.36 -3.74
N GLY A 280 26.57 4.94 -4.74
CA GLY A 280 26.02 5.67 -5.89
C GLY A 280 25.09 4.86 -6.80
N GLY A 281 23.96 4.40 -6.25
CA GLY A 281 22.80 3.94 -7.00
C GLY A 281 21.71 5.02 -6.99
N PRO A 282 20.79 5.02 -7.97
CA PRO A 282 19.62 5.90 -7.92
C PRO A 282 18.83 5.64 -6.64
N ALA A 283 18.24 6.68 -6.05
CA ALA A 283 17.35 6.54 -4.91
C ALA A 283 16.19 5.59 -5.30
N ASN A 284 16.23 4.36 -4.80
CA ASN A 284 15.19 3.35 -5.04
C ASN A 284 13.96 3.52 -4.13
N ALA A 285 13.96 4.55 -3.28
CA ALA A 285 12.88 4.92 -2.37
C ALA A 285 12.25 6.24 -2.81
N TYR A 286 10.92 6.31 -2.73
CA TYR A 286 10.12 7.43 -3.20
C TYR A 286 9.06 7.79 -2.17
N ILE A 287 8.81 9.09 -2.01
CA ILE A 287 7.65 9.59 -1.27
C ILE A 287 6.45 9.58 -2.22
N ILE A 288 5.45 8.74 -1.95
CA ILE A 288 4.21 8.69 -2.72
C ILE A 288 3.36 9.92 -2.41
N PHE A 289 3.17 10.18 -1.12
CA PHE A 289 2.73 11.46 -0.62
C PHE A 289 3.25 11.70 0.80
N ASN A 290 3.32 12.98 1.17
CA ASN A 290 3.50 13.43 2.53
C ASN A 290 2.54 14.59 2.76
N GLY A 291 1.75 14.54 3.83
CA GLY A 291 0.84 15.57 4.27
C GLY A 291 1.11 15.90 5.74
N GLN A 292 1.37 17.17 6.03
CA GLN A 292 1.66 17.64 7.38
C GLN A 292 0.95 18.98 7.63
N GLU A 293 0.49 19.22 8.84
CA GLU A 293 -0.01 20.53 9.26
C GLU A 293 1.06 21.62 9.03
N ASP A 294 0.67 22.74 8.42
CA ASP A 294 1.58 23.85 8.09
C ASP A 294 1.72 24.90 9.21
N GLY A 295 1.08 24.69 10.36
CA GLY A 295 1.06 25.62 11.48
C GLY A 295 0.11 26.83 11.31
N GLU A 296 -0.51 26.98 10.14
CA GLU A 296 -1.55 28.00 9.87
C GLU A 296 -2.94 27.36 9.73
N GLY A 297 -3.06 26.09 10.14
CA GLY A 297 -4.26 25.28 10.05
C GLY A 297 -4.59 24.82 8.62
N GLY A 298 -3.63 24.93 7.70
CA GLY A 298 -3.66 24.32 6.37
C GLY A 298 -2.96 22.96 6.35
N LEU A 299 -2.64 22.48 5.15
CA LEU A 299 -1.97 21.19 4.93
C LEU A 299 -0.87 21.40 3.89
N ASN A 300 0.38 21.23 4.30
CA ASN A 300 1.49 21.15 3.38
C ASN A 300 1.53 19.74 2.79
N THR A 301 1.43 19.64 1.45
CA THR A 301 1.42 18.35 0.76
C THR A 301 2.53 18.25 -0.27
N HIS A 302 3.27 17.14 -0.23
CA HIS A 302 4.16 16.68 -1.29
C HIS A 302 3.56 15.45 -1.96
N PHE A 303 3.63 15.36 -3.29
CA PHE A 303 3.04 14.27 -4.08
C PHE A 303 4.02 13.80 -5.14
N ILE A 304 4.10 12.47 -5.30
CA ILE A 304 4.85 11.81 -6.36
C ILE A 304 4.53 12.38 -7.76
N GLU A 305 5.54 12.34 -8.63
CA GLU A 305 5.44 12.74 -10.03
C GLU A 305 5.08 11.57 -10.94
N GLU A 306 4.51 11.88 -12.10
CA GLU A 306 4.11 10.88 -13.10
C GLU A 306 5.28 10.02 -13.60
N ALA A 307 6.47 10.62 -13.72
CA ALA A 307 7.68 9.90 -14.14
C ALA A 307 8.07 8.79 -13.16
N ALA A 308 7.90 9.01 -11.85
CA ALA A 308 8.19 8.00 -10.84
C ALA A 308 7.12 6.90 -10.82
N LEU A 309 5.84 7.22 -11.05
CA LEU A 309 4.76 6.23 -11.15
C LEU A 309 5.02 5.18 -12.24
N LYS A 310 5.63 5.59 -13.35
CA LYS A 310 6.04 4.68 -14.44
C LYS A 310 7.11 3.67 -14.02
N LEU A 311 7.98 4.03 -13.07
CA LEU A 311 8.98 3.11 -12.53
C LEU A 311 8.31 1.98 -11.73
N PHE A 312 7.29 2.30 -10.94
CA PHE A 312 6.50 1.29 -10.22
C PHE A 312 5.74 0.37 -11.19
N GLU A 313 5.13 0.93 -12.24
CA GLU A 313 4.45 0.12 -13.26
C GLU A 313 5.42 -0.83 -13.95
N LYS A 314 6.59 -0.32 -14.36
CA LYS A 314 7.63 -1.11 -15.01
C LYS A 314 8.15 -2.22 -14.10
N LEU A 315 8.35 -1.92 -12.81
CA LEU A 315 8.86 -2.91 -11.86
C LEU A 315 7.82 -4.00 -11.57
N LEU A 316 6.56 -3.63 -11.32
CA LEU A 316 5.51 -4.57 -10.94
C LEU A 316 4.95 -5.34 -12.13
N PHE A 317 4.77 -4.69 -13.28
CA PHE A 317 4.03 -5.25 -14.41
C PHE A 317 4.87 -5.43 -15.67
N GLY A 318 6.11 -4.96 -15.68
CA GLY A 318 6.96 -5.02 -16.87
C GLY A 318 6.46 -4.12 -18.01
N THR A 319 5.64 -3.11 -17.71
CA THR A 319 5.02 -2.22 -18.71
C THR A 319 5.25 -0.77 -18.37
N GLU A 320 5.10 0.10 -19.37
CA GLU A 320 5.00 1.54 -19.16
C GLU A 320 3.82 2.09 -19.96
N GLY A 321 2.90 2.77 -19.27
CA GLY A 321 1.74 3.42 -19.87
C GLY A 321 0.58 2.47 -20.21
N TRP A 322 0.59 1.22 -19.73
CA TRP A 322 -0.60 0.38 -19.76
C TRP A 322 -1.65 0.91 -18.79
N LEU A 323 -1.21 1.24 -17.57
CA LEU A 323 -2.05 1.79 -16.52
C LEU A 323 -1.94 3.32 -16.51
N SER A 324 -3.05 4.02 -16.29
CA SER A 324 -2.95 5.46 -16.05
C SER A 324 -2.19 5.77 -14.77
N PRO A 325 -1.61 6.98 -14.65
CA PRO A 325 -1.01 7.44 -13.40
C PRO A 325 -2.01 7.36 -12.22
N ARG A 326 -3.29 7.64 -12.47
CA ARG A 326 -4.34 7.49 -11.45
C ARG A 326 -4.47 6.04 -10.99
N LYS A 327 -4.43 5.10 -11.93
CA LYS A 327 -4.56 3.68 -11.63
C LYS A 327 -3.37 3.16 -10.82
N MET A 328 -2.16 3.60 -11.16
CA MET A 328 -0.98 3.31 -10.36
C MET A 328 -1.10 3.89 -8.94
N VAL A 329 -1.61 5.11 -8.78
CA VAL A 329 -1.86 5.66 -7.43
C VAL A 329 -2.88 4.82 -6.65
N ASP A 330 -3.97 4.37 -7.27
CA ASP A 330 -4.93 3.48 -6.59
C ASP A 330 -4.23 2.21 -6.06
N ILE A 331 -3.37 1.58 -6.88
CA ILE A 331 -2.59 0.39 -6.50
C ILE A 331 -1.63 0.69 -5.36
N LEU A 332 -0.85 1.79 -5.46
CA LEU A 332 0.15 2.14 -4.45
C LEU A 332 -0.49 2.49 -3.10
N LEU A 333 -1.62 3.23 -3.09
CA LEU A 333 -2.34 3.53 -1.86
C LEU A 333 -2.93 2.27 -1.21
N ALA A 334 -3.58 1.42 -2.00
CA ALA A 334 -4.12 0.16 -1.51
C ALA A 334 -3.03 -0.76 -0.97
N SER A 335 -1.87 -0.82 -1.63
CA SER A 335 -0.70 -1.58 -1.18
C SER A 335 -0.09 -0.99 0.09
N GLY A 336 -0.11 0.33 0.28
CA GLY A 336 0.29 0.96 1.54
C GLY A 336 -0.71 0.78 2.69
N GLY A 337 -1.89 0.22 2.42
CA GLY A 337 -2.99 0.16 3.40
C GLY A 337 -3.68 1.51 3.63
N VAL A 338 -3.42 2.52 2.80
CA VAL A 338 -3.96 3.87 2.98
C VAL A 338 -5.45 3.88 2.64
N LEU A 339 -6.24 4.57 3.47
CA LEU A 339 -7.71 4.63 3.41
C LEU A 339 -8.41 3.30 3.75
N GLN A 340 -7.69 2.38 4.41
CA GLN A 340 -8.23 1.07 4.81
C GLN A 340 -8.45 0.96 6.32
N PHE A 341 -8.02 1.96 7.10
CA PHE A 341 -7.97 1.90 8.57
C PHE A 341 -8.97 2.86 9.25
N HIS A 342 -10.11 3.14 8.63
CA HIS A 342 -11.09 4.14 9.13
C HIS A 342 -10.40 5.46 9.54
N GLU A 343 -9.39 5.88 8.79
CA GLU A 343 -8.64 7.10 9.08
C GLU A 343 -9.56 8.31 9.05
N ARG A 344 -9.41 9.20 10.03
CA ARG A 344 -10.24 10.39 10.15
C ARG A 344 -9.84 11.50 9.18
N ASP A 345 -8.54 11.67 9.02
CA ASP A 345 -7.95 12.63 8.09
C ASP A 345 -7.45 11.90 6.84
N THR A 346 -8.19 12.07 5.76
CA THR A 346 -7.89 11.48 4.45
C THR A 346 -7.45 12.56 3.44
N GLU A 347 -7.28 13.81 3.86
CA GLU A 347 -7.15 14.96 2.96
C GLU A 347 -5.95 14.83 2.00
N ALA A 348 -4.78 14.44 2.51
CA ALA A 348 -3.57 14.27 1.70
C ALA A 348 -3.74 13.18 0.62
N ALA A 349 -4.24 12.01 1.00
CA ALA A 349 -4.44 10.88 0.09
C ALA A 349 -5.52 11.17 -0.96
N VAL A 350 -6.63 11.80 -0.57
CA VAL A 350 -7.70 12.22 -1.50
C VAL A 350 -7.20 13.31 -2.45
N SER A 351 -6.36 14.23 -1.97
CA SER A 351 -5.72 15.25 -2.81
C SER A 351 -4.77 14.65 -3.84
N LEU A 352 -3.96 13.66 -3.45
CA LEU A 352 -3.12 12.89 -4.38
C LEU A 352 -3.97 12.21 -5.46
N LEU A 353 -5.04 11.50 -5.06
CA LEU A 353 -5.95 10.86 -5.99
C LEU A 353 -6.52 11.87 -7.00
N SER A 354 -6.88 13.06 -6.53
CA SER A 354 -7.40 14.13 -7.39
C SER A 354 -6.36 14.65 -8.39
N LYS A 355 -5.05 14.51 -8.14
CA LYS A 355 -3.96 15.01 -9.01
C LYS A 355 -3.98 14.35 -10.38
N PHE A 356 -4.33 13.07 -10.45
CA PHE A 356 -4.24 12.26 -11.67
C PHE A 356 -5.62 11.89 -12.23
N GLN A 357 -5.67 11.59 -13.52
CA GLN A 357 -6.87 11.15 -14.21
C GLN A 357 -6.70 9.75 -14.78
N TYR A 358 -7.81 9.02 -14.84
CA TYR A 358 -7.92 7.77 -15.58
C TYR A 358 -7.73 7.97 -17.08
N PHE A 359 -7.20 6.95 -17.75
CA PHE A 359 -7.30 6.87 -19.20
C PHE A 359 -8.75 6.65 -19.64
N PRO A 360 -9.12 7.02 -20.88
CA PRO A 360 -10.45 6.70 -21.41
C PRO A 360 -10.74 5.20 -21.33
N GLY A 361 -11.88 4.83 -20.75
CA GLY A 361 -12.31 3.43 -20.58
C GLY A 361 -11.87 2.77 -19.27
N GLU A 362 -11.03 3.43 -18.48
CA GLU A 362 -10.69 2.95 -17.12
C GLU A 362 -11.74 3.35 -16.08
N ASN A 363 -11.87 2.52 -15.04
CA ASN A 363 -12.68 2.79 -13.87
C ASN A 363 -12.06 2.14 -12.62
N THR A 364 -12.77 2.11 -11.49
CA THR A 364 -12.26 1.52 -10.24
C THR A 364 -12.10 0.00 -10.32
N GLY A 365 -12.87 -0.65 -11.20
CA GLY A 365 -12.91 -2.09 -11.41
C GLY A 365 -13.61 -2.89 -10.31
N LYS A 366 -14.20 -2.23 -9.30
CA LYS A 366 -14.91 -2.90 -8.19
C LYS A 366 -16.05 -3.79 -8.71
N ARG A 367 -16.91 -3.29 -9.59
CA ARG A 367 -17.97 -4.10 -10.23
C ARG A 367 -17.42 -5.23 -11.10
N ALA A 368 -16.30 -5.00 -11.77
CA ALA A 368 -15.68 -6.01 -12.64
C ALA A 368 -15.02 -7.14 -11.83
N LEU A 369 -14.53 -6.85 -10.63
CA LEU A 369 -13.92 -7.81 -9.72
C LEU A 369 -14.96 -8.67 -8.98
N ALA A 370 -16.12 -8.11 -8.61
CA ALA A 370 -17.12 -8.78 -7.76
C ALA A 370 -17.53 -10.20 -8.23
N PRO A 371 -17.72 -10.49 -9.54
CA PRO A 371 -17.99 -11.85 -10.00
C PRO A 371 -16.82 -12.83 -9.77
N GLU A 372 -15.58 -12.36 -9.85
CA GLU A 372 -14.40 -13.19 -9.63
C GLU A 372 -14.23 -13.53 -8.15
N LEU A 373 -14.44 -12.56 -7.24
CA LEU A 373 -14.43 -12.83 -5.79
C LEU A 373 -15.49 -13.84 -5.37
N LYS A 374 -16.68 -13.77 -5.98
CA LYS A 374 -17.72 -14.78 -5.76
C LYS A 374 -17.22 -16.18 -6.14
N ARG A 375 -16.58 -16.36 -7.31
CA ARG A 375 -16.06 -17.67 -7.73
C ARG A 375 -14.99 -18.21 -6.79
N VAL A 376 -14.09 -17.34 -6.33
CA VAL A 376 -13.04 -17.66 -5.34
C VAL A 376 -13.67 -18.12 -4.01
N SER A 377 -14.71 -17.42 -3.56
CA SER A 377 -15.45 -17.77 -2.33
C SER A 377 -16.22 -19.09 -2.46
N TYR A 378 -16.91 -19.34 -3.58
CA TYR A 378 -17.70 -20.57 -3.80
C TYR A 378 -16.85 -21.84 -3.87
N ASN A 379 -15.63 -21.77 -4.38
CA ASN A 379 -14.71 -22.92 -4.41
C ASN A 379 -14.12 -23.27 -3.03
N SER A 380 -14.28 -22.41 -2.03
CA SER A 380 -13.66 -22.55 -0.70
C SER A 380 -14.58 -23.17 0.36
N THR A 381 -15.83 -23.53 0.02
CA THR A 381 -16.82 -24.02 1.00
C THR A 381 -16.69 -25.50 1.38
N ASN A 382 -15.75 -26.26 0.80
CA ASN A 382 -15.50 -27.66 1.19
C ASN A 382 -14.10 -27.94 1.76
N VAL A 383 -13.21 -26.95 1.86
CA VAL A 383 -11.91 -27.10 2.51
C VAL A 383 -11.48 -25.73 3.07
N ILE A 384 -11.36 -25.62 4.40
CA ILE A 384 -10.67 -24.54 5.15
C ILE A 384 -9.48 -24.03 4.32
N PRO A 385 -9.31 -22.72 4.02
CA PRO A 385 -8.56 -22.19 2.87
C PRO A 385 -7.15 -22.78 2.73
N LYS A 386 -7.13 -23.97 2.13
CA LYS A 386 -5.95 -24.78 1.89
C LYS A 386 -5.68 -24.68 0.40
N LEU A 387 -5.00 -23.59 0.03
CA LEU A 387 -4.60 -23.25 -1.34
C LEU A 387 -5.81 -22.82 -2.17
N LEU A 388 -6.06 -21.51 -2.21
CA LEU A 388 -6.88 -20.95 -3.28
C LEU A 388 -6.16 -20.91 -4.64
N PHE A 389 -4.90 -21.35 -4.70
CA PHE A 389 -4.12 -21.35 -5.92
C PHE A 389 -3.23 -22.60 -6.03
N HIS A 390 -3.82 -23.81 -5.95
CA HIS A 390 -3.21 -24.90 -6.71
C HIS A 390 -3.55 -24.63 -8.17
N CYS A 391 -2.53 -24.30 -8.97
CA CYS A 391 -2.63 -24.29 -10.42
C CYS A 391 -3.09 -25.69 -10.90
N SER A 392 -4.40 -25.90 -11.06
CA SER A 392 -4.89 -27.03 -11.83
C SER A 392 -4.42 -26.80 -13.26
N ALA A 393 -3.39 -27.53 -13.65
CA ALA A 393 -2.92 -27.62 -15.02
C ALA A 393 -4.08 -28.13 -15.87
N SER A 394 -4.77 -27.23 -16.58
CA SER A 394 -5.52 -27.60 -17.77
C SER A 394 -4.50 -27.90 -18.86
N SER A 395 -3.90 -29.09 -18.80
CA SER A 395 -3.20 -29.68 -19.92
C SER A 395 -4.23 -29.99 -21.01
N SER A 396 -4.41 -29.08 -21.95
CA SER A 396 -4.98 -29.42 -23.25
C SER A 396 -3.98 -30.30 -23.99
N ILE A 397 -4.04 -31.61 -23.71
CA ILE A 397 -3.46 -32.64 -24.58
C ILE A 397 -4.31 -32.65 -25.85
N SER A 398 -3.88 -31.90 -26.87
CA SER A 398 -4.29 -32.19 -28.24
C SER A 398 -3.54 -33.46 -28.66
N LEU A 399 -4.16 -34.61 -28.42
CA LEU A 399 -3.76 -35.86 -29.07
C LEU A 399 -3.94 -35.68 -30.57
N GLY A 400 -2.84 -35.29 -31.23
CA GLY A 400 -2.68 -35.37 -32.67
C GLY A 400 -2.84 -36.83 -33.07
N ARG A 401 -4.01 -37.15 -33.63
CA ARG A 401 -4.29 -38.45 -34.22
C ARG A 401 -3.56 -38.48 -35.57
N THR A 402 -2.30 -38.87 -35.58
CA THR A 402 -1.58 -39.28 -36.79
C THR A 402 -2.20 -40.59 -37.26
N GLN A 403 -2.99 -40.51 -38.32
CA GLN A 403 -3.43 -41.70 -39.06
C GLN A 403 -2.34 -42.00 -40.10
N GLU A 404 -1.42 -42.91 -39.74
CA GLU A 404 -0.55 -43.59 -40.69
C GLU A 404 -1.42 -44.46 -41.60
N ASN A 405 -1.56 -44.08 -42.87
CA ASN A 405 -1.99 -44.99 -43.92
C ASN A 405 -0.73 -45.62 -44.53
N ALA A 406 -0.48 -46.89 -44.18
CA ALA A 406 0.43 -47.76 -44.91
C ALA A 406 -0.23 -48.26 -46.21
N PRO A 407 0.55 -48.47 -47.29
CA PRO A 407 0.02 -48.84 -48.60
C PRO A 407 -0.30 -50.34 -48.69
N SER A 408 -1.48 -50.67 -49.21
CA SER A 408 -1.85 -52.04 -49.58
C SER A 408 -1.32 -52.32 -50.99
N LEU A 409 -0.40 -53.29 -51.08
CA LEU A 409 0.12 -53.88 -52.31
C LEU A 409 -0.39 -55.32 -52.42
N ARG A 410 -0.84 -55.68 -53.64
CA ARG A 410 -1.19 -57.02 -54.20
C ARG A 410 -2.61 -57.48 -53.87
N SER A 411 -3.40 -57.95 -54.83
CA SER A 411 -3.11 -58.78 -56.01
C SER A 411 -3.70 -58.27 -57.33
#